data_AF-A0A382V0B7-F1
#
_entry.id   AF-A0A382V0B7-F1
#
_cell.length_a   1.000
_cell.length_b   1.000
_cell.length_c   1.000
_cell.angle_alpha   90.00
_cell.angle_beta   90.00
_cell.angle_gamma   90.00
#
_symmetry.space_group_name_H-M   'P 1'
#
loop_
_entity.id
_entity.type
_entity.pdbx_description
1 polymer ?
#
loop_
_entity_poly.entity_id
_entity_poly.type
_entity_poly.pdbx_seq_one_letter_code
_entity_poly.pdbx_strand_id
1 'polypeptide(L)'
;MADKKITALTSIGTATARADLLHLIDDVAGTPTNKKVTIGEYENALRAPVAIADATAALTEATHAGRTLIIPTIASSDKILTLPTPIAGMTFKFVYGHTVASSYDISISAGTGNTLYFDGAVCHVTGTPVMVFSDGDSNELLKINVPGGFEINLVAVSTTVWMVSGWVFSATVPSFAD
;
A
#
# COMPACT_ATOMS: atom_id res chain seq x y z
N MET A 1 -21.57 -21.09 -24.98
CA MET A 1 -20.55 -21.59 -25.92
C MET A 1 -19.21 -21.34 -25.25
N ALA A 2 -18.40 -22.37 -24.99
CA ALA A 2 -17.06 -22.14 -24.42
C ALA A 2 -16.25 -21.27 -25.40
N ASP A 3 -15.49 -20.31 -24.87
CA ASP A 3 -14.66 -19.44 -25.71
C ASP A 3 -13.74 -20.30 -26.59
N LYS A 4 -13.72 -20.01 -27.89
CA LYS A 4 -12.99 -20.78 -28.93
C LYS A 4 -11.49 -20.84 -28.64
N LYS A 5 -10.99 -19.93 -27.80
CA LYS A 5 -9.60 -19.85 -27.31
C LYS A 5 -9.31 -20.81 -26.15
N ILE A 6 -10.28 -21.11 -25.30
CA ILE A 6 -10.16 -22.09 -24.20
C ILE A 6 -10.13 -23.51 -24.77
N THR A 7 -10.94 -23.78 -25.80
CA THR A 7 -10.98 -25.07 -26.50
C THR A 7 -9.69 -25.38 -27.28
N ALA A 8 -8.85 -24.37 -27.56
CA ALA A 8 -7.56 -24.51 -28.24
C ALA A 8 -6.38 -24.82 -27.30
N LEU A 9 -6.60 -24.96 -25.99
CA LEU A 9 -5.58 -25.40 -25.02
C LEU A 9 -5.26 -26.91 -25.10
N THR A 10 -5.57 -27.55 -26.23
CA THR A 10 -5.24 -28.96 -26.56
C THR A 10 -3.76 -29.31 -26.42
N SER A 11 -2.87 -28.32 -26.31
CA SER A 11 -1.41 -28.49 -26.10
C SER A 11 -0.97 -28.68 -24.63
N ILE A 12 -1.87 -28.66 -23.65
CA ILE A 12 -1.53 -28.95 -22.23
C ILE A 12 -1.45 -30.47 -21.94
N GLY A 13 -2.09 -31.32 -22.75
CA GLY A 13 -2.11 -32.77 -22.55
C GLY A 13 -0.81 -33.52 -22.89
N THR A 14 0.14 -32.88 -23.57
CA THR A 14 1.35 -33.52 -24.12
C THR A 14 2.67 -32.97 -23.59
N ALA A 15 2.66 -31.92 -22.73
CA ALA A 15 3.87 -31.32 -22.17
C ALA A 15 4.20 -31.89 -20.78
N THR A 16 5.45 -32.33 -20.59
CA THR A 16 5.96 -32.95 -19.34
C THR A 16 6.00 -31.99 -18.14
N ALA A 17 5.91 -30.68 -18.36
CA ALA A 17 5.85 -29.68 -17.31
C ALA A 17 4.41 -29.19 -17.12
N ARG A 18 3.76 -29.63 -16.03
CA ARG A 18 2.49 -29.08 -15.56
C ARG A 18 2.73 -27.66 -15.07
N ALA A 19 2.49 -26.67 -15.93
CA ALA A 19 2.41 -25.27 -15.53
C ALA A 19 0.94 -24.95 -15.21
N ASP A 20 0.68 -24.32 -14.08
CA ASP A 20 -0.62 -23.72 -13.79
C ASP A 20 -0.79 -22.46 -14.66
N LEU A 21 -1.91 -22.37 -15.38
CA LEU A 21 -2.27 -21.18 -16.15
C LEU A 21 -3.49 -20.50 -15.49
N LEU A 22 -3.36 -19.21 -15.20
CA LEU A 22 -4.47 -18.36 -14.77
C LEU A 22 -5.02 -17.62 -15.99
N HIS A 23 -6.32 -17.75 -16.27
CA HIS A 23 -6.97 -17.05 -17.39
C HIS A 23 -7.92 -15.97 -16.82
N LEU A 24 -7.54 -14.70 -16.97
CA LEU A 24 -8.40 -13.54 -16.69
C LEU A 24 -8.98 -13.02 -18.01
N ILE A 25 -10.30 -12.79 -18.05
CA ILE A 25 -11.00 -12.15 -19.18
C ILE A 25 -11.38 -10.74 -18.74
N ASP A 26 -10.63 -9.75 -19.20
CA ASP A 26 -10.73 -8.35 -18.75
C ASP A 26 -11.82 -7.55 -19.49
N ASP A 27 -12.16 -7.94 -20.71
CA ASP A 27 -13.10 -7.20 -21.56
C ASP A 27 -14.12 -8.15 -22.20
N VAL A 28 -15.29 -8.27 -21.56
CA VAL A 28 -16.43 -9.03 -22.10
C VAL A 28 -17.10 -8.33 -23.30
N ALA A 29 -16.74 -7.08 -23.59
CA ALA A 29 -17.32 -6.27 -24.67
C ALA A 29 -16.42 -6.17 -25.92
N GLY A 30 -15.10 -6.33 -25.77
CA GLY A 30 -14.10 -6.30 -26.87
C GLY A 30 -13.54 -7.67 -27.24
N THR A 31 -12.34 -7.68 -27.86
CA THR A 31 -11.66 -8.93 -28.27
C THR A 31 -10.62 -9.33 -27.22
N PRO A 32 -10.84 -10.40 -26.44
CA PRO A 32 -9.87 -10.85 -25.45
C PRO A 32 -8.53 -11.18 -26.13
N THR A 33 -7.41 -10.74 -25.59
CA THR A 33 -6.08 -11.17 -26.08
C THR A 33 -5.56 -12.28 -25.18
N ASN A 34 -5.12 -13.39 -25.78
CA ASN A 34 -4.55 -14.50 -25.02
C ASN A 34 -3.10 -14.16 -24.68
N LYS A 35 -2.84 -13.72 -23.46
CA LYS A 35 -1.48 -13.62 -22.91
C LYS A 35 -1.25 -14.80 -21.98
N LYS A 36 -0.19 -15.59 -22.24
CA LYS A 36 0.27 -16.59 -21.28
C LYS A 36 0.89 -15.83 -20.09
N VAL A 37 0.32 -16.03 -18.91
CA VAL A 37 0.85 -15.53 -17.63
C VAL A 37 0.84 -16.71 -16.66
N THR A 38 1.99 -17.02 -16.09
CA THR A 38 2.14 -18.00 -15.02
C THR A 38 1.61 -17.43 -13.71
N ILE A 39 1.24 -18.28 -12.75
CA ILE A 39 0.83 -17.82 -11.41
C ILE A 39 1.93 -16.97 -10.76
N GLY A 40 3.20 -17.35 -10.93
CA GLY A 40 4.33 -16.58 -10.40
C GLY A 40 4.47 -15.19 -11.03
N GLU A 41 4.28 -15.06 -12.34
CA GLU A 41 4.28 -13.74 -13.00
C GLU A 41 3.12 -12.86 -12.53
N TYR A 42 1.95 -13.45 -12.32
CA TYR A 42 0.79 -12.73 -11.77
C TYR A 42 1.01 -12.26 -10.33
N GLU A 43 1.49 -13.14 -9.45
CA GLU A 43 1.74 -12.81 -8.05
C GLU A 43 2.83 -11.74 -7.90
N ASN A 44 3.91 -11.85 -8.68
CA ASN A 44 4.95 -10.82 -8.76
C ASN A 44 4.40 -9.49 -9.27
N ALA A 45 3.55 -9.50 -10.30
CA ALA A 45 2.97 -8.27 -10.85
C ALA A 45 2.03 -7.57 -9.85
N LEU A 46 1.25 -8.33 -9.08
CA LEU A 46 0.38 -7.77 -8.04
C LEU A 46 1.15 -7.19 -6.87
N ARG A 47 2.29 -7.78 -6.51
CA ARG A 47 3.12 -7.39 -5.35
C ARG A 47 4.29 -6.48 -5.69
N ALA A 48 4.43 -6.10 -6.96
CA ALA A 48 5.50 -5.22 -7.43
C ALA A 48 5.53 -3.92 -6.60
N PRO A 49 6.67 -3.55 -5.99
CA PRO A 49 6.78 -2.31 -5.23
C PRO A 49 6.53 -1.08 -6.10
N VAL A 50 5.99 -0.03 -5.48
CA VAL A 50 5.71 1.25 -6.13
C VAL A 50 6.54 2.33 -5.45
N ALA A 51 7.42 2.98 -6.21
CA ALA A 51 8.07 4.19 -5.73
C ALA A 51 7.10 5.37 -5.85
N ILE A 52 6.82 6.02 -4.73
CA ILE A 52 6.00 7.24 -4.70
C ILE A 52 6.82 8.41 -5.27
N ALA A 53 6.17 9.42 -5.83
CA ALA A 53 6.83 10.65 -6.25
C ALA A 53 7.10 11.58 -5.04
N ASP A 54 8.07 12.49 -5.13
CA ASP A 54 8.27 13.58 -4.14
C ASP A 54 7.15 14.63 -4.25
N ALA A 55 5.92 14.23 -3.90
CA ALA A 55 4.72 15.04 -4.00
C ALA A 55 3.67 14.60 -2.98
N THR A 56 2.84 15.56 -2.55
CA THR A 56 1.60 15.25 -1.85
C THR A 56 0.65 14.61 -2.86
N ALA A 57 0.10 13.45 -2.51
CA ALA A 57 -0.63 12.63 -3.47
C ALA A 57 -1.80 11.88 -2.81
N ALA A 58 -2.91 11.76 -3.55
CA ALA A 58 -3.97 10.83 -3.24
C ALA A 58 -3.61 9.45 -3.81
N LEU A 59 -3.60 8.45 -2.95
CA LEU A 59 -3.35 7.06 -3.31
C LEU A 59 -4.66 6.42 -3.75
N THR A 60 -4.56 5.54 -4.74
CA THR A 60 -5.67 4.74 -5.26
C THR A 60 -5.45 3.26 -4.98
N GLU A 61 -6.55 2.51 -4.84
CA GLU A 61 -6.53 1.06 -4.70
C GLU A 61 -5.77 0.40 -5.87
N ALA A 62 -6.18 0.71 -7.11
CA ALA A 62 -5.66 0.05 -8.32
C ALA A 62 -4.13 0.16 -8.49
N THR A 63 -3.54 1.27 -8.06
CA THR A 63 -2.10 1.50 -8.24
C THR A 63 -1.28 1.07 -7.02
N HIS A 64 -1.84 1.16 -5.81
CA HIS A 64 -1.04 1.14 -4.57
C HIS A 64 -1.44 0.06 -3.57
N ALA A 65 -2.71 -0.35 -3.51
CA ALA A 65 -3.16 -1.32 -2.50
C ALA A 65 -2.51 -2.69 -2.71
N GLY A 66 -2.21 -3.39 -1.62
CA GLY A 66 -1.56 -4.71 -1.63
C GLY A 66 -0.07 -4.68 -1.97
N ARG A 67 0.52 -3.50 -2.17
CA ARG A 67 1.92 -3.32 -2.58
C ARG A 67 2.75 -2.64 -1.49
N THR A 68 4.06 -2.80 -1.61
CA THR A 68 5.02 -1.99 -0.84
C THR A 68 5.23 -0.66 -1.55
N LEU A 69 4.98 0.43 -0.84
CA LEU A 69 5.16 1.80 -1.26
C LEU A 69 6.48 2.32 -0.70
N ILE A 70 7.40 2.65 -1.60
CA ILE A 70 8.72 3.16 -1.24
C ILE A 70 8.64 4.68 -1.28
N ILE A 71 8.86 5.32 -0.13
CA ILE A 71 8.90 6.78 -0.05
C ILE A 71 10.28 7.27 -0.46
N PRO A 72 10.41 8.08 -1.52
CA PRO A 72 11.70 8.58 -1.99
C PRO A 72 12.20 9.68 -1.05
N THR A 73 13.48 10.05 -1.19
CA THR A 73 14.00 11.27 -0.53
C THR A 73 13.15 12.49 -0.87
N ILE A 74 12.70 13.19 0.16
CA ILE A 74 11.91 14.43 0.06
C ILE A 74 12.83 15.65 -0.04
N ALA A 75 12.67 16.49 -1.06
CA ALA A 75 13.66 17.53 -1.40
C ALA A 75 13.24 18.98 -1.12
N SER A 76 11.99 19.26 -0.74
CA SER A 76 11.47 20.65 -0.74
C SER A 76 10.52 21.03 0.39
N SER A 77 9.58 20.15 0.74
CA SER A 77 8.50 20.45 1.68
C SER A 77 7.93 19.17 2.28
N ASP A 78 7.21 19.32 3.38
CA ASP A 78 6.42 18.24 3.96
C ASP A 78 5.46 17.64 2.94
N LYS A 79 5.27 16.33 3.00
CA LYS A 79 4.41 15.57 2.08
C LYS A 79 3.29 14.87 2.83
N ILE A 80 2.12 14.83 2.20
CA ILE A 80 0.95 14.11 2.71
C ILE A 80 0.54 13.07 1.66
N LEU A 81 0.41 11.82 2.09
CA LEU A 81 -0.13 10.73 1.29
C LEU A 81 -1.52 10.38 1.81
N THR A 82 -2.55 10.70 1.03
CA THR A 82 -3.94 10.46 1.41
C THR A 82 -4.38 9.09 0.90
N LEU A 83 -4.83 8.24 1.80
CA LEU A 83 -5.34 6.91 1.51
C LEU A 83 -6.70 7.00 0.78
N PRO A 84 -7.07 5.98 -0.02
CA PRO A 84 -8.43 5.88 -0.52
C PRO A 84 -9.40 5.53 0.63
N THR A 85 -10.71 5.65 0.37
CA THR A 85 -11.74 5.12 1.27
C THR A 85 -11.46 3.64 1.54
N PRO A 86 -11.37 3.22 2.81
CA PRO A 86 -10.99 1.86 3.14
C PRO A 86 -12.05 0.85 2.66
N ILE A 87 -11.57 -0.32 2.24
CA ILE A 87 -12.38 -1.51 1.96
C ILE A 87 -11.80 -2.62 2.82
N ALA A 88 -12.64 -3.35 3.54
CA ALA A 88 -12.18 -4.41 4.43
C ALA A 88 -11.24 -5.40 3.70
N GLY A 89 -10.02 -5.58 4.24
CA GLY A 89 -8.96 -6.40 3.65
C GLY A 89 -7.98 -5.64 2.75
N MET A 90 -8.22 -4.37 2.41
CA MET A 90 -7.27 -3.52 1.69
C MET A 90 -6.04 -3.28 2.56
N THR A 91 -4.84 -3.33 1.98
CA THR A 91 -3.58 -3.17 2.73
C THR A 91 -2.64 -2.18 2.06
N PHE A 92 -1.85 -1.47 2.87
CA PHE A 92 -0.78 -0.59 2.43
C PHE A 92 0.45 -0.84 3.30
N LYS A 93 1.63 -0.91 2.67
CA LYS A 93 2.91 -0.97 3.38
C LYS A 93 3.80 0.17 2.92
N PHE A 94 4.15 1.09 3.80
CA PHE A 94 5.06 2.19 3.53
C PHE A 94 6.44 1.90 4.09
N VAL A 95 7.47 2.03 3.25
CA VAL A 95 8.87 1.82 3.63
C VAL A 95 9.68 3.08 3.32
N TYR A 96 10.55 3.42 4.25
CA TYR A 96 11.49 4.52 4.11
C TYR A 96 12.57 4.20 3.07
N GLY A 97 12.49 4.84 1.91
CA GLY A 97 13.43 4.68 0.79
C GLY A 97 14.52 5.75 0.73
N HIS A 98 14.66 6.60 1.74
CA HIS A 98 15.71 7.62 1.73
C HIS A 98 17.08 7.00 2.03
N THR A 99 18.13 7.67 1.58
CA THR A 99 19.53 7.31 1.89
C THR A 99 20.08 8.05 3.11
N VAL A 100 19.35 9.05 3.60
CA VAL A 100 19.69 9.91 4.74
C VAL A 100 18.41 10.32 5.45
N ALA A 101 18.51 10.75 6.72
CA ALA A 101 17.39 11.31 7.45
C ALA A 101 16.72 12.45 6.66
N SER A 102 15.39 12.48 6.68
CA SER A 102 14.61 13.52 6.02
C SER A 102 14.87 14.86 6.70
N SER A 103 14.73 15.96 5.96
CA SER A 103 14.61 17.31 6.54
C SER A 103 13.16 17.77 6.66
N TYR A 104 12.23 16.96 6.15
CA TYR A 104 10.82 17.28 5.98
C TYR A 104 9.94 16.18 6.58
N ASP A 105 8.73 16.56 6.97
CA ASP A 105 7.74 15.64 7.51
C ASP A 105 7.08 14.81 6.40
N ILE A 106 6.73 13.58 6.75
CA ILE A 106 5.95 12.69 5.89
C ILE A 106 4.69 12.32 6.67
N SER A 107 3.52 12.60 6.12
CA SER A 107 2.26 12.29 6.77
C SER A 107 1.43 11.32 5.94
N ILE A 108 0.70 10.45 6.63
CA ILE A 108 -0.29 9.56 6.03
C ILE A 108 -1.66 10.01 6.53
N SER A 109 -2.57 10.31 5.60
CA SER A 109 -3.92 10.78 5.89
C SER A 109 -4.93 9.69 5.53
N ALA A 110 -5.86 9.39 6.43
CA ALA A 110 -7.00 8.50 6.17
C ALA A 110 -8.12 9.19 5.38
N GLY A 111 -8.10 10.52 5.29
CA GLY A 111 -9.12 11.32 4.62
C GLY A 111 -9.16 12.75 5.17
N THR A 112 -10.33 13.36 5.08
CA THR A 112 -10.64 14.65 5.70
C THR A 112 -11.98 14.58 6.43
N GLY A 113 -12.11 15.29 7.54
CA GLY A 113 -13.38 15.46 8.26
C GLY A 113 -13.69 14.36 9.28
N ASN A 114 -12.67 13.62 9.71
CA ASN A 114 -12.65 12.79 10.92
C ASN A 114 -13.61 11.58 10.83
N THR A 115 -14.05 11.23 9.62
CA THR A 115 -14.95 10.10 9.37
C THR A 115 -14.21 8.83 8.97
N LEU A 116 -12.99 9.00 8.46
CA LEU A 116 -12.04 7.93 8.15
C LEU A 116 -10.86 8.12 9.10
N TYR A 117 -10.55 7.12 9.92
CA TYR A 117 -9.59 7.29 11.01
C TYR A 117 -8.70 6.06 11.19
N PHE A 118 -7.65 6.24 11.97
CA PHE A 118 -6.74 5.19 12.37
C PHE A 118 -7.18 4.53 13.68
N ASP A 119 -6.96 3.22 13.80
CA ASP A 119 -7.00 2.51 15.08
C ASP A 119 -5.71 1.70 15.23
N GLY A 120 -5.14 1.69 16.43
CA GLY A 120 -3.84 1.08 16.72
C GLY A 120 -2.75 2.11 17.03
N ALA A 121 -1.51 1.75 16.73
CA ALA A 121 -0.34 2.48 17.23
C ALA A 121 0.92 2.25 16.40
N VAL A 122 1.85 3.18 16.50
CA VAL A 122 3.22 3.03 16.01
C VAL A 122 4.21 3.06 17.16
N CYS A 123 5.28 2.29 17.06
CA CYS A 123 6.40 2.37 18.00
C CYS A 123 7.32 3.53 17.59
N HIS A 124 7.44 4.53 18.43
CA HIS A 124 8.48 5.55 18.28
C HIS A 124 9.79 5.02 18.86
N VAL A 125 10.78 4.89 17.99
CA VAL A 125 12.12 4.43 18.32
C VAL A 125 13.01 5.67 18.44
N THR A 126 13.21 6.13 19.67
CA THR A 126 14.23 7.12 20.03
C THR A 126 14.87 6.71 21.36
N GLY A 127 16.13 6.29 21.36
CA GLY A 127 16.72 5.69 22.57
C GLY A 127 15.86 4.54 23.11
N THR A 128 15.13 4.77 24.21
CA THR A 128 14.11 3.87 24.76
C THR A 128 12.80 3.95 23.96
N PRO A 129 12.35 2.88 23.29
CA PRO A 129 11.14 2.91 22.48
C PRO A 129 9.86 3.15 23.29
N VAL A 130 8.92 3.91 22.72
CA VAL A 130 7.60 4.19 23.29
C VAL A 130 6.50 3.98 22.26
N MET A 131 5.28 3.65 22.69
CA MET A 131 4.13 3.51 21.79
C MET A 131 3.39 4.84 21.66
N VAL A 132 2.99 5.18 20.44
CA VAL A 132 2.15 6.33 20.11
C VAL A 132 0.84 5.79 19.54
N PHE A 133 -0.27 6.06 20.23
CA PHE A 133 -1.58 5.53 19.89
C PHE A 133 -2.41 6.57 19.14
N SER A 134 -3.24 6.09 18.22
CA SER A 134 -4.41 6.84 17.76
C SER A 134 -5.50 6.80 18.84
N ASP A 135 -6.44 7.74 18.80
CA ASP A 135 -7.64 7.69 19.64
C ASP A 135 -8.65 6.61 19.22
N GLY A 136 -8.52 6.04 18.01
CA GLY A 136 -9.43 5.01 17.53
C GLY A 136 -10.85 5.52 17.24
N ASP A 137 -11.02 6.83 17.05
CA ASP A 137 -12.34 7.46 16.84
C ASP A 137 -12.33 8.53 15.74
N SER A 138 -11.34 9.43 15.74
CA SER A 138 -11.33 10.59 14.84
C SER A 138 -10.00 10.91 14.19
N ASN A 139 -8.86 10.41 14.71
CA ASN A 139 -7.57 10.80 14.15
C ASN A 139 -7.40 10.29 12.72
N GLU A 140 -7.34 11.22 11.78
CA GLU A 140 -7.20 10.95 10.35
C GLU A 140 -5.81 11.26 9.81
N LEU A 141 -4.89 11.77 10.63
CA LEU A 141 -3.53 12.12 10.23
C LEU A 141 -2.49 11.48 11.13
N LEU A 142 -1.68 10.56 10.57
CA LEU A 142 -0.41 10.13 11.15
C LEU A 142 0.70 11.03 10.62
N LYS A 143 1.24 11.89 11.48
CA LYS A 143 2.38 12.76 11.16
C LYS A 143 3.69 12.12 11.59
N ILE A 144 4.59 11.87 10.64
CA ILE A 144 5.93 11.34 10.87
C ILE A 144 6.92 12.50 10.74
N ASN A 145 7.40 12.98 11.89
CA ASN A 145 8.22 14.18 11.97
C ASN A 145 9.68 13.88 11.59
N VAL A 146 10.17 14.50 10.52
CA VAL A 146 11.58 14.47 10.07
C VAL A 146 12.23 13.08 10.26
N PRO A 147 11.70 12.01 9.62
CA PRO A 147 12.11 10.64 9.92
C PRO A 147 13.53 10.34 9.47
N GLY A 148 14.25 9.58 10.31
CA GLY A 148 15.49 8.88 9.95
C GLY A 148 15.25 7.46 9.45
N GLY A 149 14.03 6.94 9.63
CA GLY A 149 13.59 5.63 9.13
C GLY A 149 12.17 5.32 9.61
N PHE A 150 11.42 4.51 8.87
CA PHE A 150 10.14 3.95 9.34
C PHE A 150 9.70 2.76 8.48
N GLU A 151 8.81 1.96 9.04
CA GLU A 151 7.91 1.07 8.30
C GLU A 151 6.51 1.19 8.89
N ILE A 152 5.52 1.50 8.05
CA ILE A 152 4.11 1.59 8.45
C ILE A 152 3.30 0.57 7.67
N ASN A 153 2.52 -0.23 8.38
CA ASN A 153 1.61 -1.22 7.82
C ASN A 153 0.18 -0.82 8.16
N LEU A 154 -0.68 -0.79 7.15
CA LEU A 154 -2.09 -0.47 7.29
C LEU A 154 -2.95 -1.61 6.76
N VAL A 155 -4.03 -1.91 7.48
CA VAL A 155 -5.07 -2.85 7.06
C VAL A 155 -6.43 -2.21 7.29
N ALA A 156 -7.22 -2.05 6.22
CA ALA A 156 -8.60 -1.61 6.35
C ALA A 156 -9.44 -2.74 6.96
N VAL A 157 -10.17 -2.44 8.04
CA VAL A 157 -11.06 -3.41 8.72
C VAL A 157 -12.54 -3.13 8.48
N SER A 158 -12.88 -1.92 8.03
CA SER A 158 -14.23 -1.51 7.68
C SER A 158 -14.20 -0.52 6.51
N THR A 159 -15.32 0.15 6.25
CA THR A 159 -15.39 1.26 5.29
C THR A 159 -14.90 2.60 5.85
N THR A 160 -14.51 2.65 7.13
CA THR A 160 -14.05 3.86 7.82
C THR A 160 -12.72 3.72 8.56
N VAL A 161 -12.32 2.51 8.93
CA VAL A 161 -11.19 2.30 9.86
C VAL A 161 -9.99 1.66 9.18
N TRP A 162 -8.84 2.29 9.38
CA TRP A 162 -7.51 1.76 9.06
C TRP A 162 -6.81 1.30 10.34
N MET A 163 -6.60 -0.01 10.49
CA MET A 163 -5.70 -0.53 11.52
C MET A 163 -4.27 -0.16 11.16
N VAL A 164 -3.58 0.56 12.05
CA VAL A 164 -2.20 1.00 11.88
C VAL A 164 -1.26 0.27 12.83
N SER A 165 -0.14 -0.18 12.28
CA SER A 165 0.97 -0.76 13.04
C SER A 165 2.30 -0.42 12.37
N GLY A 166 3.37 -0.37 13.14
CA GLY A 166 4.69 -0.12 12.58
C GLY A 166 5.64 0.54 13.56
N TRP A 167 6.71 1.10 13.04
CA TRP A 167 7.71 1.81 13.80
C TRP A 167 8.21 3.05 13.06
N VAL A 168 8.60 4.06 13.83
CA VAL A 168 9.16 5.32 13.35
C VAL A 168 10.44 5.61 14.12
N PHE A 169 11.54 5.81 13.42
CA PHE A 169 12.80 6.30 13.97
C PHE A 169 12.95 7.78 13.62
N SER A 170 12.89 8.64 14.64
CA SER A 170 12.95 10.10 14.50
C SER A 170 13.34 10.76 15.82
N ALA A 171 13.89 11.97 15.77
CA ALA A 171 14.16 12.76 16.98
C ALA A 171 12.86 13.24 17.65
N THR A 172 11.89 13.67 16.83
CA THR A 172 10.59 14.15 17.28
C THR A 172 9.58 13.01 17.23
N VAL A 173 8.79 12.86 18.30
CA VAL A 173 7.73 11.85 18.42
C VAL A 173 6.72 12.01 17.27
N PRO A 174 6.34 10.93 16.55
CA PRO A 174 5.22 11.00 15.61
C PRO A 174 3.91 11.28 16.35
N SER A 175 2.89 11.74 15.65
CA SER A 175 1.59 12.05 16.27
C SER A 175 0.42 11.58 15.42
N PHE A 176 -0.65 11.19 16.09
CA PHE A 176 -1.97 11.10 15.49
C PHE A 176 -2.76 12.38 15.80
N ALA A 177 -3.49 12.88 14.82
CA ALA A 177 -4.30 14.08 14.95
C ALA A 177 -5.53 14.01 14.04
N ASP A 178 -6.50 14.86 14.38
CA ASP A 178 -7.60 15.27 13.52
C ASP A 178 -7.12 16.25 12.45
#